data_AF-A0A0F9HMG5-F1
#
_entry.id   AF-A0A0F9HMG5-F1
#
_cell.length_a   1.000
_cell.length_b   1.000
_cell.length_c   1.000
_cell.angle_alpha   90.00
_cell.angle_beta   90.00
_cell.angle_gamma   90.00
#
_symmetry.space_group_name_H-M   'P 1'
#
loop_
_entity.id
_entity.type
_entity.pdbx_description
1 polymer ?
#
loop_
_entity_poly.entity_id
_entity_poly.type
_entity_poly.pdbx_seq_one_letter_code
_entity_poly.pdbx_strand_id
1 'polypeptide(L)'
;MSVILAQYDDANAGLAGYGSYGAIDGGSTNVTAQGFKSNVSASCEAIAVRMYKEGSPGTLTLEIRNVDAGGPGDTVHATTTFAGNTISATSAPGEIVLFQFGTPFTLVAGTQYCWVLWVVGGSSSNRVFTVRVGSNQYVDGIAYNDQQGGASWAKRPTEEFMFIVYGDYGAASAPATERTYNKILVAVGSGTLWYESSAGTLSELTAARDVIDDNALLAIVAAYQKVFIANEGILKVVDFANVKLATSDLGTNPPDKGNLLTGGTSGARMVVDYITNLDDNEVCTLYGQRITGATFVSGETVTGVDDDDNAVSFALSANEVAGPHIYNWTTYGNADGTQTSYGSMPNNLSLLCLYRGRVVGAGNREYPYQWYMTR
;
A
#
# COMPACT_ATOMS: atom_id res chain seq x y z
N MET A 1 -10.66 -7.15 -18.53
CA MET A 1 -11.22 -6.87 -17.19
C MET A 1 -10.32 -7.43 -16.12
N SER A 2 -9.65 -6.54 -15.40
CA SER A 2 -8.94 -6.87 -14.16
C SER A 2 -9.88 -6.65 -12.98
N VAL A 3 -9.65 -7.31 -11.85
CA VAL A 3 -10.34 -7.00 -10.60
C VAL A 3 -9.78 -5.68 -10.09
N ILE A 4 -10.62 -4.64 -10.01
CA ILE A 4 -10.20 -3.30 -9.54
C ILE A 4 -10.54 -3.03 -8.09
N LEU A 5 -11.45 -3.84 -7.53
CA LEU A 5 -11.74 -3.92 -6.12
C LEU A 5 -11.93 -5.40 -5.81
N ALA A 6 -10.94 -6.01 -5.15
CA ALA A 6 -11.08 -7.36 -4.66
C ALA A 6 -12.07 -7.33 -3.47
N GLN A 7 -13.11 -8.13 -3.56
CA GLN A 7 -14.06 -8.29 -2.46
C GLN A 7 -14.49 -9.74 -2.33
N TYR A 8 -15.06 -10.00 -1.17
CA TYR A 8 -15.23 -11.32 -0.59
C TYR A 8 -16.25 -12.15 -1.38
N ASP A 9 -15.74 -13.12 -2.13
CA ASP A 9 -16.49 -14.23 -2.67
C ASP A 9 -16.08 -15.51 -1.93
N ASP A 10 -16.76 -15.81 -0.83
CA ASP A 10 -16.58 -17.06 -0.10
C ASP A 10 -17.88 -17.87 -0.13
N ALA A 11 -17.96 -18.80 -1.07
CA ALA A 11 -19.10 -19.69 -1.21
C ALA A 11 -19.41 -20.49 0.06
N ASN A 12 -18.44 -20.67 0.98
CA ASN A 12 -18.64 -21.41 2.24
C ASN A 12 -19.23 -20.53 3.35
N ALA A 13 -19.13 -19.21 3.23
CA ALA A 13 -19.67 -18.24 4.19
C ALA A 13 -21.00 -17.63 3.77
N GLY A 14 -21.52 -18.01 2.60
CA GLY A 14 -22.76 -17.47 2.04
C GLY A 14 -23.99 -17.77 2.88
N LEU A 15 -24.63 -16.72 3.39
CA LEU A 15 -25.93 -16.82 4.08
C LEU A 15 -27.08 -16.58 3.07
N ALA A 16 -28.29 -17.02 3.45
CA ALA A 16 -29.49 -16.73 2.66
C ALA A 16 -29.61 -15.22 2.40
N GLY A 17 -29.79 -14.84 1.13
CA GLY A 17 -29.77 -13.47 0.65
C GLY A 17 -31.07 -12.70 0.84
N TYR A 18 -31.09 -11.45 0.39
CA TYR A 18 -32.31 -10.64 0.31
C TYR A 18 -32.94 -10.74 -1.08
N GLY A 19 -34.24 -11.05 -1.11
CA GLY A 19 -34.99 -11.18 -2.36
C GLY A 19 -35.34 -9.82 -2.94
N SER A 20 -34.88 -9.56 -4.17
CA SER A 20 -35.22 -8.38 -4.98
C SER A 20 -36.30 -8.73 -6.00
N TYR A 21 -37.36 -7.91 -6.08
CA TYR A 21 -38.42 -8.04 -7.07
C TYR A 21 -39.14 -6.70 -7.31
N GLY A 22 -39.57 -6.46 -8.55
CA GLY A 22 -40.23 -5.22 -8.95
C GLY A 22 -39.26 -4.14 -9.41
N ALA A 23 -39.78 -2.96 -9.77
CA ALA A 23 -39.03 -1.84 -10.34
C ALA A 23 -38.65 -0.77 -9.29
N ILE A 24 -37.68 0.09 -9.63
CA ILE A 24 -37.47 1.37 -8.93
C ILE A 24 -38.51 2.37 -9.47
N ASP A 25 -39.70 2.36 -8.90
CA ASP A 25 -40.84 3.19 -9.32
C ASP A 25 -41.62 3.82 -8.15
N GLY A 26 -41.11 3.69 -6.91
CA GLY A 26 -41.83 4.11 -5.71
C GLY A 26 -42.98 3.17 -5.28
N GLY A 27 -43.15 2.00 -5.92
CA GLY A 27 -44.16 0.99 -5.59
C GLY A 27 -43.70 -0.03 -4.53
N SER A 28 -44.57 -0.98 -4.15
CA SER A 28 -44.22 -2.06 -3.19
C SER A 28 -43.32 -3.11 -3.86
N THR A 29 -42.04 -2.77 -3.99
CA THR A 29 -41.01 -3.56 -4.66
C THR A 29 -39.79 -3.66 -3.74
N ASN A 30 -39.14 -4.82 -3.77
CA ASN A 30 -37.93 -5.04 -3.00
C ASN A 30 -36.70 -4.79 -3.87
N VAL A 31 -35.86 -3.86 -3.46
CA VAL A 31 -34.62 -3.50 -4.15
C VAL A 31 -33.45 -3.70 -3.20
N THR A 32 -32.31 -4.19 -3.72
CA THR A 32 -31.08 -4.33 -2.93
C THR A 32 -29.98 -3.44 -3.49
N ALA A 33 -29.10 -2.98 -2.61
CA ALA A 33 -27.94 -2.20 -2.98
C ALA A 33 -26.77 -2.43 -2.02
N GLN A 34 -25.57 -2.14 -2.48
CA GLN A 34 -24.35 -2.22 -1.68
C GLN A 34 -23.47 -1.00 -1.96
N GLY A 35 -23.10 -0.29 -0.90
CA GLY A 35 -22.10 0.76 -0.98
C GLY A 35 -20.70 0.19 -1.21
N PHE A 36 -19.88 0.89 -1.99
CA PHE A 36 -18.47 0.60 -2.20
C PHE A 36 -17.67 1.88 -2.50
N LYS A 37 -16.43 1.93 -2.06
CA LYS A 37 -15.44 2.98 -2.26
C LYS A 37 -14.17 2.37 -2.85
N SER A 38 -13.70 2.93 -3.96
CA SER A 38 -12.40 2.56 -4.55
C SER A 38 -11.30 3.45 -3.97
N ASN A 39 -10.15 2.88 -3.62
CA ASN A 39 -8.98 3.65 -3.18
C ASN A 39 -8.17 4.22 -4.34
N VAL A 40 -8.52 3.86 -5.57
CA VAL A 40 -7.87 4.33 -6.80
C VAL A 40 -8.92 4.70 -7.85
N SER A 41 -8.60 5.69 -8.67
CA SER A 41 -9.48 6.06 -9.79
C SER A 41 -9.31 5.01 -10.90
N ALA A 42 -10.41 4.47 -11.41
CA ALA A 42 -10.40 3.37 -12.37
C ALA A 42 -11.69 3.37 -13.20
N SER A 43 -11.66 2.83 -14.42
CA SER A 43 -12.89 2.59 -15.18
C SER A 43 -13.55 1.30 -14.70
N CYS A 44 -14.79 1.39 -14.22
CA CYS A 44 -15.65 0.25 -13.92
C CYS A 44 -16.32 -0.23 -15.21
N GLU A 45 -15.99 -1.45 -15.61
CA GLU A 45 -16.48 -2.10 -16.84
C GLU A 45 -17.59 -3.10 -16.56
N ALA A 46 -17.58 -3.72 -15.39
CA ALA A 46 -18.62 -4.65 -14.96
C ALA A 46 -18.68 -4.77 -13.44
N ILE A 47 -19.83 -5.20 -12.94
CA ILE A 47 -20.00 -5.67 -11.57
C ILE A 47 -20.52 -7.11 -11.64
N ALA A 48 -19.86 -8.05 -10.98
CA ALA A 48 -20.40 -9.37 -10.77
C ALA A 48 -21.08 -9.45 -9.41
N VAL A 49 -22.18 -10.16 -9.28
CA VAL A 49 -22.93 -10.27 -8.03
C VAL A 49 -23.30 -11.72 -7.80
N ARG A 50 -23.07 -12.24 -6.59
CA ARG A 50 -23.45 -13.61 -6.26
C ARG A 50 -24.93 -13.69 -5.95
N MET A 51 -25.66 -14.52 -6.69
CA MET A 51 -27.11 -14.61 -6.57
C MET A 51 -27.68 -15.98 -6.92
N TYR A 52 -28.91 -16.22 -6.48
CA TYR A 52 -29.74 -17.35 -6.90
C TYR A 52 -31.16 -16.85 -7.17
N LYS A 53 -31.96 -17.62 -7.92
CA LYS A 53 -33.32 -17.23 -8.30
C LYS A 53 -34.41 -18.10 -7.69
N GLU A 54 -35.61 -17.53 -7.64
CA GLU A 54 -36.88 -18.24 -7.44
C GLU A 54 -37.79 -17.93 -8.63
N GLY A 55 -38.40 -18.96 -9.22
CA GLY A 55 -39.26 -18.82 -10.38
C GLY A 55 -38.51 -18.36 -11.65
N SER A 56 -39.17 -17.49 -12.42
CA SER A 56 -38.66 -16.87 -13.65
C SER A 56 -38.65 -15.35 -13.48
N PRO A 57 -37.60 -14.77 -12.87
CA PRO A 57 -37.57 -13.36 -12.48
C PRO A 57 -37.68 -12.38 -13.66
N GLY A 58 -37.34 -12.78 -14.89
CA GLY A 58 -37.36 -11.89 -16.04
C GLY A 58 -36.07 -11.09 -16.17
N THR A 59 -36.16 -9.77 -16.38
CA THR A 59 -34.99 -8.91 -16.62
C THR A 59 -34.53 -8.25 -15.34
N LEU A 60 -33.26 -8.44 -14.98
CA LEU A 60 -32.59 -7.74 -13.91
C LEU A 60 -32.02 -6.43 -14.46
N THR A 61 -32.07 -5.37 -13.66
CA THR A 61 -31.34 -4.13 -13.96
C THR A 61 -30.37 -3.84 -12.82
N LEU A 62 -29.13 -3.51 -13.18
CA LEU A 62 -28.10 -3.08 -12.25
C LEU A 62 -27.62 -1.67 -12.63
N GLU A 63 -27.60 -0.79 -11.65
CA GLU A 63 -27.07 0.57 -11.80
C GLU A 63 -25.89 0.82 -10.87
N ILE A 64 -25.00 1.72 -11.26
CA ILE A 64 -24.07 2.41 -10.36
C ILE A 64 -24.64 3.78 -10.05
N ARG A 65 -24.74 4.14 -8.78
CA ARG A 65 -25.23 5.43 -8.31
C ARG A 65 -24.30 6.10 -7.31
N ASN A 66 -24.46 7.42 -7.11
CA ASN A 66 -23.88 8.11 -5.97
C ASN A 66 -24.47 7.59 -4.65
N VAL A 67 -23.81 7.87 -3.53
CA VAL A 67 -24.34 7.62 -2.18
C VAL A 67 -24.62 8.95 -1.49
N ASP A 68 -25.83 9.10 -0.96
CA ASP A 68 -26.26 10.24 -0.15
C ASP A 68 -26.42 9.81 1.33
N ALA A 69 -26.75 10.75 2.23
CA ALA A 69 -26.78 10.51 3.68
C ALA A 69 -27.65 9.30 4.12
N GLY A 70 -28.65 8.92 3.31
CA GLY A 70 -29.57 7.80 3.56
C GLY A 70 -29.22 6.48 2.86
N GLY A 71 -28.40 6.48 1.81
CA GLY A 71 -28.16 5.31 0.95
C GLY A 71 -27.95 5.69 -0.51
N PRO A 72 -28.29 4.81 -1.47
CA PRO A 72 -28.25 5.14 -2.89
C PRO A 72 -28.95 6.47 -3.22
N GLY A 73 -28.26 7.33 -3.94
CA GLY A 73 -28.78 8.63 -4.39
C GLY A 73 -29.52 8.55 -5.73
N ASP A 74 -29.87 9.73 -6.26
CA ASP A 74 -30.67 9.87 -7.50
C ASP A 74 -29.83 9.88 -8.78
N THR A 75 -28.50 10.08 -8.68
CA THR A 75 -27.64 10.15 -9.87
C THR A 75 -27.24 8.75 -10.33
N VAL A 76 -27.70 8.37 -11.52
CA VAL A 76 -27.28 7.12 -12.20
C VAL A 76 -26.04 7.39 -13.05
N HIS A 77 -24.95 6.70 -12.73
CA HIS A 77 -23.67 6.82 -13.41
C HIS A 77 -23.48 5.78 -14.52
N ALA A 78 -24.00 4.58 -14.32
CA ALA A 78 -23.98 3.50 -15.29
C ALA A 78 -25.20 2.61 -15.09
N THR A 79 -25.68 1.96 -16.16
CA THR A 79 -26.81 1.03 -16.12
C THR A 79 -26.59 -0.11 -17.09
N THR A 80 -27.04 -1.32 -16.72
CA THR A 80 -27.06 -2.48 -17.61
C THR A 80 -28.16 -3.46 -17.18
N THR A 81 -28.46 -4.43 -18.03
CA THR A 81 -29.48 -5.44 -17.77
C THR A 81 -28.93 -6.86 -17.92
N PHE A 82 -29.56 -7.81 -17.24
CA PHE A 82 -29.23 -9.24 -17.32
C PHE A 82 -30.51 -10.07 -17.41
N ALA A 83 -30.50 -11.14 -18.20
CA ALA A 83 -31.63 -12.06 -18.33
C ALA A 83 -31.70 -12.99 -17.11
N GLY A 84 -32.36 -12.58 -16.02
CA GLY A 84 -32.43 -13.32 -14.77
C GLY A 84 -33.00 -14.75 -14.88
N ASN A 85 -33.75 -15.05 -15.94
CA ASN A 85 -34.22 -16.42 -16.22
C ASN A 85 -33.08 -17.40 -16.53
N THR A 86 -31.90 -16.91 -16.93
CA THR A 86 -30.74 -17.75 -17.23
C THR A 86 -29.92 -18.11 -16.01
N ILE A 87 -30.24 -17.55 -14.82
CA ILE A 87 -29.55 -17.91 -13.58
C ILE A 87 -29.84 -19.38 -13.26
N SER A 88 -28.82 -20.20 -13.10
CA SER A 88 -28.96 -21.64 -12.87
C SER A 88 -29.18 -21.98 -11.40
N ALA A 89 -28.58 -21.21 -10.49
CA ALA A 89 -28.68 -21.45 -9.07
C ALA A 89 -30.07 -21.10 -8.51
N THR A 90 -30.65 -22.01 -7.74
CA THR A 90 -31.98 -21.84 -7.09
C THR A 90 -31.91 -21.77 -5.56
N SER A 91 -30.71 -21.84 -4.98
CA SER A 91 -30.46 -21.74 -3.54
C SER A 91 -29.07 -21.15 -3.27
N ALA A 92 -28.82 -20.74 -2.01
CA ALA A 92 -27.47 -20.40 -1.56
C ALA A 92 -26.50 -21.59 -1.75
N PRO A 93 -25.21 -21.34 -2.03
CA PRO A 93 -24.54 -20.03 -2.10
C PRO A 93 -24.71 -19.30 -3.44
N GLY A 94 -25.62 -19.72 -4.32
CA GLY A 94 -25.82 -19.06 -5.61
C GLY A 94 -24.68 -19.20 -6.60
N GLU A 95 -24.72 -18.40 -7.66
CA GLU A 95 -23.67 -18.29 -8.68
C GLU A 95 -23.30 -16.82 -8.92
N ILE A 96 -22.13 -16.58 -9.51
CA ILE A 96 -21.67 -15.24 -9.85
C ILE A 96 -22.29 -14.82 -11.19
N VAL A 97 -23.06 -13.73 -11.17
CA VAL A 97 -23.70 -13.15 -12.35
C VAL A 97 -23.00 -11.86 -12.73
N LEU A 98 -22.47 -11.78 -13.95
CA LEU A 98 -21.72 -10.63 -14.45
C LEU A 98 -22.63 -9.61 -15.16
N PHE A 99 -22.69 -8.39 -14.62
CA PHE A 99 -23.38 -7.23 -15.20
C PHE A 99 -22.36 -6.34 -15.92
N GLN A 100 -22.26 -6.48 -17.24
CA GLN A 100 -21.33 -5.71 -18.06
C GLN A 100 -21.96 -4.40 -18.55
N PHE A 101 -21.28 -3.26 -18.36
CA PHE A 101 -21.76 -1.96 -18.81
C PHE A 101 -21.36 -1.72 -20.27
N GLY A 102 -22.27 -1.16 -21.07
CA GLY A 102 -21.99 -0.81 -22.47
C GLY A 102 -20.96 0.32 -22.61
N THR A 103 -20.96 1.24 -21.65
CA THR A 103 -19.98 2.32 -21.52
C THR A 103 -19.37 2.25 -20.11
N PRO A 104 -18.05 2.04 -19.96
CA PRO A 104 -17.41 2.03 -18.65
C PRO A 104 -17.59 3.36 -17.91
N PHE A 105 -17.78 3.29 -16.60
CA PHE A 105 -17.89 4.48 -15.74
C PHE A 105 -16.60 4.70 -14.95
N THR A 106 -16.06 5.91 -14.94
CA THR A 106 -14.86 6.23 -14.16
C THR A 106 -15.20 6.43 -12.69
N LEU A 107 -14.77 5.49 -11.85
CA LEU A 107 -14.74 5.63 -10.41
C LEU A 107 -13.64 6.62 -10.02
N VAL A 108 -13.94 7.51 -9.08
CA VAL A 108 -12.97 8.45 -8.51
C VAL A 108 -12.45 7.91 -7.17
N ALA A 109 -11.12 7.92 -6.99
CA ALA A 109 -10.49 7.50 -5.74
C ALA A 109 -11.10 8.22 -4.53
N GLY A 110 -11.44 7.46 -3.49
CA GLY A 110 -12.02 7.97 -2.25
C GLY A 110 -13.50 8.35 -2.34
N THR A 111 -14.14 8.27 -3.51
CA THR A 111 -15.57 8.54 -3.67
C THR A 111 -16.37 7.27 -3.42
N GLN A 112 -17.42 7.37 -2.59
CA GLN A 112 -18.34 6.26 -2.33
C GLN A 112 -19.43 6.21 -3.40
N TYR A 113 -19.62 5.04 -3.96
CA TYR A 113 -20.67 4.69 -4.90
C TYR A 113 -21.51 3.55 -4.32
N CYS A 114 -22.62 3.22 -4.98
CA CYS A 114 -23.33 2.00 -4.71
C CYS A 114 -23.77 1.35 -6.01
N TRP A 115 -23.87 0.02 -6.02
CA TRP A 115 -24.66 -0.64 -7.04
C TRP A 115 -26.07 -0.88 -6.51
N VAL A 116 -27.06 -0.79 -7.40
CA VAL A 116 -28.48 -1.00 -7.09
C VAL A 116 -29.04 -2.05 -8.06
N LEU A 117 -29.70 -3.08 -7.52
CA LEU A 117 -30.22 -4.22 -8.28
C LEU A 117 -31.73 -4.40 -8.05
N TRP A 118 -32.48 -4.52 -9.15
CA TRP A 118 -33.91 -4.85 -9.12
C TRP A 118 -34.34 -5.72 -10.30
N VAL A 119 -35.60 -6.15 -10.31
CA VAL A 119 -36.15 -7.13 -11.26
C VAL A 119 -37.41 -6.59 -11.91
N VAL A 120 -37.30 -6.16 -13.16
CA VAL A 120 -38.44 -5.61 -13.93
C VAL A 120 -39.47 -6.72 -14.16
N GLY A 121 -40.68 -6.52 -13.65
CA GLY A 121 -41.78 -7.50 -13.74
C GLY A 121 -41.67 -8.66 -12.74
N GLY A 122 -40.72 -8.61 -11.80
CA GLY A 122 -40.60 -9.61 -10.74
C GLY A 122 -41.78 -9.57 -9.75
N SER A 123 -41.96 -10.67 -9.02
CA SER A 123 -42.96 -10.79 -7.96
C SER A 123 -42.39 -11.57 -6.76
N SER A 124 -43.18 -11.74 -5.71
CA SER A 124 -42.79 -12.56 -4.56
C SER A 124 -42.48 -14.02 -4.91
N SER A 125 -42.92 -14.52 -6.07
CA SER A 125 -42.62 -15.87 -6.59
C SER A 125 -41.69 -15.87 -7.81
N ASN A 126 -41.27 -14.69 -8.29
CA ASN A 126 -40.39 -14.52 -9.45
C ASN A 126 -39.35 -13.45 -9.10
N ARG A 127 -38.26 -13.84 -8.45
CA ARG A 127 -37.29 -12.92 -7.82
C ARG A 127 -35.87 -13.47 -7.85
N VAL A 128 -34.90 -12.60 -7.56
CA VAL A 128 -33.50 -12.99 -7.32
C VAL A 128 -33.10 -12.67 -5.90
N PHE A 129 -32.22 -13.46 -5.32
CA PHE A 129 -31.66 -13.24 -4.01
C PHE A 129 -30.18 -12.88 -4.14
N THR A 130 -29.80 -11.71 -3.64
CA THR A 130 -28.39 -11.34 -3.55
C THR A 130 -27.79 -11.94 -2.29
N VAL A 131 -26.76 -12.77 -2.45
CA VAL A 131 -26.15 -13.52 -1.34
C VAL A 131 -25.42 -12.56 -0.40
N ARG A 132 -25.66 -12.74 0.90
CA ARG A 132 -25.06 -11.91 1.95
C ARG A 132 -23.96 -12.66 2.69
N VAL A 133 -23.04 -11.90 3.27
CA VAL A 133 -22.06 -12.33 4.25
C VAL A 133 -22.31 -11.60 5.58
N GLY A 134 -21.74 -12.12 6.67
CA GLY A 134 -21.73 -11.42 7.96
C GLY A 134 -21.07 -10.03 7.90
N SER A 135 -21.14 -9.30 9.00
CA SER A 135 -20.64 -7.92 9.11
C SER A 135 -19.13 -7.79 8.91
N ASN A 136 -18.69 -6.62 8.46
CA ASN A 136 -17.31 -6.13 8.45
C ASN A 136 -16.34 -6.83 7.47
N GLN A 137 -16.83 -7.42 6.37
CA GLN A 137 -15.91 -7.86 5.31
C GLN A 137 -15.49 -6.69 4.42
N TYR A 138 -16.20 -5.56 4.48
CA TYR A 138 -15.97 -4.41 3.64
C TYR A 138 -16.17 -3.09 4.41
N VAL A 139 -15.06 -2.57 4.94
CA VAL A 139 -14.98 -1.43 5.87
C VAL A 139 -15.77 -0.17 5.45
N ASP A 140 -15.96 0.03 4.15
CA ASP A 140 -16.59 1.23 3.58
C ASP A 140 -17.94 0.96 2.91
N GLY A 141 -18.50 -0.22 3.05
CA GLY A 141 -19.74 -0.59 2.36
C GLY A 141 -20.80 -1.04 3.31
N ILE A 142 -21.95 -0.47 3.06
CA ILE A 142 -23.16 -0.71 3.82
C ILE A 142 -24.10 -1.38 2.82
N ALA A 143 -24.66 -2.53 3.20
CA ALA A 143 -25.78 -3.08 2.45
C ALA A 143 -27.03 -2.22 2.70
N TYR A 144 -27.83 -2.06 1.67
CA TYR A 144 -29.11 -1.38 1.75
C TYR A 144 -30.19 -2.27 1.15
N ASN A 145 -31.40 -2.13 1.69
CA ASN A 145 -32.58 -2.68 1.06
C ASN A 145 -33.71 -1.65 1.11
N ASP A 146 -34.59 -1.69 0.13
CA ASP A 146 -35.84 -0.94 0.11
C ASP A 146 -37.02 -1.89 -0.13
N GLN A 147 -38.18 -1.55 0.42
CA GLN A 147 -39.48 -2.20 0.22
C GLN A 147 -40.49 -1.30 -0.54
N GLN A 148 -40.03 -0.12 -1.00
CA GLN A 148 -40.81 0.94 -1.62
C GLN A 148 -40.19 1.43 -2.95
N GLY A 149 -39.47 0.58 -3.69
CA GLY A 149 -39.05 0.88 -5.07
C GLY A 149 -38.12 2.09 -5.25
N GLY A 150 -37.12 2.20 -4.38
CA GLY A 150 -36.14 3.28 -4.30
C GLY A 150 -36.56 4.50 -3.48
N ALA A 151 -37.75 4.52 -2.88
CA ALA A 151 -38.24 5.69 -2.14
C ALA A 151 -37.60 5.85 -0.75
N SER A 152 -37.15 4.76 -0.11
CA SER A 152 -36.52 4.82 1.21
C SER A 152 -35.49 3.71 1.43
N TRP A 153 -34.27 4.05 1.82
CA TRP A 153 -33.22 3.03 2.02
C TRP A 153 -33.04 2.66 3.48
N ALA A 154 -33.21 1.38 3.81
CA ALA A 154 -32.86 0.85 5.12
C ALA A 154 -31.40 0.39 5.12
N LYS A 155 -30.58 0.99 5.98
CA LYS A 155 -29.18 0.60 6.21
C LYS A 155 -29.09 -0.74 6.92
N ARG A 156 -28.20 -1.60 6.46
CA ARG A 156 -27.86 -2.89 7.08
C ARG A 156 -26.37 -2.90 7.45
N PRO A 157 -25.97 -2.27 8.58
CA PRO A 157 -24.56 -2.13 8.92
C PRO A 157 -23.88 -3.43 9.33
N THR A 158 -24.67 -4.49 9.60
CA THR A 158 -24.16 -5.80 10.00
C THR A 158 -24.16 -6.82 8.87
N GLU A 159 -24.42 -6.39 7.64
CA GLU A 159 -24.60 -7.26 6.50
C GLU A 159 -23.95 -6.62 5.28
N GLU A 160 -23.38 -7.47 4.43
CA GLU A 160 -22.77 -7.06 3.18
C GLU A 160 -23.16 -8.07 2.10
N PHE A 161 -23.26 -7.60 0.86
CA PHE A 161 -23.50 -8.47 -0.28
C PHE A 161 -22.18 -8.91 -0.93
N MET A 162 -22.16 -10.12 -1.50
CA MET A 162 -21.03 -10.62 -2.27
C MET A 162 -21.12 -10.11 -3.72
N PHE A 163 -20.16 -9.31 -4.17
CA PHE A 163 -20.06 -8.81 -5.54
C PHE A 163 -18.65 -9.06 -6.10
N ILE A 164 -18.25 -8.50 -7.27
CA ILE A 164 -16.88 -8.22 -7.82
C ILE A 164 -16.93 -6.98 -8.70
N VAL A 165 -16.08 -5.98 -8.47
CA VAL A 165 -15.94 -4.83 -9.37
C VAL A 165 -14.78 -5.07 -10.33
N TYR A 166 -15.11 -5.12 -11.61
CA TYR A 166 -14.17 -5.27 -12.71
C TYR A 166 -13.94 -3.97 -13.44
N GLY A 167 -12.72 -3.81 -13.95
CA GLY A 167 -12.34 -2.60 -14.64
C GLY A 167 -10.93 -2.58 -15.20
N ASP A 168 -10.50 -1.38 -15.53
CA ASP A 168 -9.14 -1.02 -15.87
C ASP A 168 -8.69 0.14 -14.97
N TYR A 169 -7.46 0.08 -14.45
CA TYR A 169 -6.87 1.17 -13.64
C TYR A 169 -6.45 2.37 -14.52
N GLY A 170 -6.87 2.37 -15.79
CA GLY A 170 -6.08 2.89 -16.89
C GLY A 170 -4.78 2.07 -17.02
N ALA A 171 -4.19 2.06 -18.22
CA ALA A 171 -2.76 1.76 -18.28
C ALA A 171 -2.09 2.68 -17.26
N ALA A 172 -1.46 2.11 -16.22
CA ALA A 172 -0.58 2.88 -15.36
C ALA A 172 0.34 3.60 -16.32
N SER A 173 0.18 4.91 -16.50
CA SER A 173 1.00 5.62 -17.45
C SER A 173 2.41 5.34 -16.97
N ALA A 174 3.24 4.73 -17.81
CA ALA A 174 4.66 4.72 -17.56
C ALA A 174 5.00 6.16 -17.13
N PRO A 175 5.67 6.35 -15.97
CA PRO A 175 5.86 7.68 -15.40
C PRO A 175 6.19 8.64 -16.55
N ALA A 176 5.42 9.72 -16.68
CA ALA A 176 5.33 10.53 -17.90
C ALA A 176 6.69 11.13 -18.33
N THR A 177 7.68 11.01 -17.46
CA THR A 177 9.09 11.20 -17.73
C THR A 177 9.85 9.90 -17.42
N GLU A 178 10.78 9.52 -18.31
CA GLU A 178 11.87 8.63 -17.92
C GLU A 178 12.44 9.16 -16.60
N ARG A 179 12.60 8.28 -15.60
CA ARG A 179 13.30 8.67 -14.38
C ARG A 179 14.72 9.07 -14.81
N THR A 180 15.02 10.37 -14.79
CA THR A 180 16.38 10.86 -15.01
C THR A 180 17.22 10.38 -13.83
N TYR A 181 17.99 9.32 -14.05
CA TYR A 181 18.95 8.85 -13.05
C TYR A 181 20.18 9.74 -13.11
N ASN A 182 20.41 10.52 -12.07
CA ASN A 182 21.69 11.19 -11.89
C ASN A 182 22.73 10.12 -11.52
N LYS A 183 23.78 10.02 -12.33
CA LYS A 183 24.97 9.22 -11.98
C LYS A 183 25.91 10.13 -11.19
N ILE A 184 26.35 9.67 -10.03
CA ILE A 184 27.33 10.36 -9.21
C ILE A 184 28.61 9.55 -9.27
N LEU A 185 29.69 10.13 -9.79
CA LEU A 185 31.01 9.51 -9.66
C LEU A 185 31.42 9.52 -8.19
N VAL A 186 31.87 8.38 -7.67
CA VAL A 186 32.40 8.23 -6.31
C VAL A 186 33.79 7.65 -6.40
N ALA A 187 34.72 8.22 -5.65
CA ALA A 187 36.11 7.78 -5.57
C ALA A 187 36.58 7.77 -4.12
N VAL A 188 37.50 6.86 -3.80
CA VAL A 188 38.12 6.76 -2.47
C VAL A 188 39.62 6.92 -2.64
N GLY A 189 40.24 7.68 -1.73
CA GLY A 189 41.69 7.84 -1.69
C GLY A 189 42.11 8.91 -0.68
N SER A 190 43.37 8.83 -0.24
CA SER A 190 43.92 9.64 0.85
C SER A 190 43.10 9.51 2.14
N GLY A 191 42.67 8.28 2.48
CA GLY A 191 41.86 7.99 3.67
C GLY A 191 40.50 8.68 3.73
N THR A 192 39.95 9.12 2.59
CA THR A 192 38.64 9.80 2.50
C THR A 192 37.85 9.39 1.26
N LEU A 193 36.62 9.90 1.15
CA LEU A 193 35.72 9.69 0.01
C LEU A 193 35.42 11.01 -0.70
N TRP A 194 35.43 10.95 -2.02
CA TRP A 194 35.08 12.04 -2.93
C TRP A 194 33.86 11.64 -3.75
N TYR A 195 32.98 12.60 -4.02
CA TYR A 195 31.82 12.40 -4.88
C TYR A 195 31.62 13.57 -5.83
N GLU A 196 31.02 13.32 -6.98
CA GLU A 196 30.67 14.36 -7.95
C GLU A 196 29.46 15.16 -7.47
N SER A 197 29.70 16.31 -6.85
CA SER A 197 28.63 17.18 -6.32
C SER A 197 27.94 17.98 -7.43
N SER A 198 28.63 18.18 -8.54
CA SER A 198 28.12 18.73 -9.79
C SER A 198 28.99 18.22 -10.95
N ALA A 199 28.46 18.22 -12.17
CA ALA A 199 29.15 17.65 -13.33
C ALA A 199 30.60 18.16 -13.45
N GLY A 200 31.56 17.24 -13.40
CA GLY A 200 33.00 17.53 -13.48
C GLY A 200 33.64 18.06 -12.20
N THR A 201 32.91 18.19 -11.09
CA THR A 201 33.43 18.69 -9.80
C THR A 201 33.32 17.62 -8.72
N LEU A 202 34.48 17.15 -8.24
CA LEU A 202 34.56 16.28 -7.07
C LEU A 202 34.59 17.11 -5.78
N SER A 203 33.79 16.72 -4.80
CA SER A 203 33.78 17.27 -3.44
C SER A 203 34.10 16.17 -2.44
N GLU A 204 34.90 16.51 -1.43
CA GLU A 204 35.18 15.61 -0.32
C GLU A 204 33.90 15.43 0.52
N LEU A 205 33.57 14.20 0.87
CA LEU A 205 32.67 13.92 1.97
C LEU A 205 33.48 13.99 3.27
N THR A 206 33.58 15.17 3.89
CA THR A 206 34.45 15.38 5.05
C THR A 206 34.19 14.42 6.22
N ALA A 207 32.93 13.98 6.40
CA ALA A 207 32.58 12.98 7.41
C ALA A 207 33.20 11.58 7.14
N ALA A 208 33.74 11.35 5.95
CA ALA A 208 34.44 10.12 5.56
C ALA A 208 35.95 10.17 5.79
N ARG A 209 36.49 11.30 6.25
CA ARG A 209 37.92 11.43 6.54
C ARG A 209 38.32 10.52 7.70
N ASP A 210 39.43 9.80 7.51
CA ASP A 210 40.03 8.89 8.50
C ASP A 210 39.13 7.73 8.96
N VAL A 211 37.99 7.50 8.29
CA VAL A 211 37.10 6.35 8.56
C VAL A 211 37.14 5.30 7.45
N ILE A 212 38.06 5.45 6.49
CA ILE A 212 38.37 4.50 5.42
C ILE A 212 39.90 4.36 5.39
N ASP A 213 40.39 3.12 5.33
CA ASP A 213 41.82 2.79 5.18
C ASP A 213 42.11 2.36 3.74
N ASP A 214 42.66 3.27 2.96
CA ASP A 214 43.07 3.02 1.58
C ASP A 214 44.39 2.25 1.44
N ASN A 215 45.01 1.82 2.55
CA ASN A 215 46.13 0.88 2.56
C ASN A 215 45.67 -0.58 2.70
N ALA A 216 44.42 -0.81 3.10
CA ALA A 216 43.82 -2.13 3.23
C ALA A 216 43.05 -2.54 1.97
N LEU A 217 42.63 -3.81 1.90
CA LEU A 217 41.74 -4.26 0.81
C LEU A 217 40.44 -3.46 0.84
N LEU A 218 40.09 -2.83 -0.28
CA LEU A 218 38.93 -1.96 -0.41
C LEU A 218 38.06 -2.44 -1.59
N ALA A 219 36.80 -2.74 -1.30
CA ALA A 219 35.77 -2.98 -2.29
C ALA A 219 34.60 -2.03 -2.06
N ILE A 220 34.10 -1.43 -3.15
CA ILE A 220 32.91 -0.59 -3.11
C ILE A 220 31.91 -1.04 -4.17
N VAL A 221 30.61 -0.91 -3.87
CA VAL A 221 29.55 -1.20 -4.84
C VAL A 221 28.41 -0.21 -4.70
N ALA A 222 27.90 0.28 -5.83
CA ALA A 222 26.74 1.16 -5.87
C ALA A 222 25.44 0.33 -5.88
N ALA A 223 24.52 0.64 -4.97
CA ALA A 223 23.19 0.04 -4.92
C ALA A 223 22.22 0.98 -4.22
N TYR A 224 20.95 1.00 -4.65
CA TYR A 224 19.87 1.73 -3.98
C TYR A 224 20.14 3.22 -3.74
N GLN A 225 20.84 3.88 -4.67
CA GLN A 225 21.29 5.28 -4.54
C GLN A 225 22.29 5.51 -3.39
N LYS A 226 23.02 4.46 -3.03
CA LYS A 226 24.08 4.46 -2.01
C LYS A 226 25.33 3.79 -2.55
N VAL A 227 26.43 3.98 -1.84
CA VAL A 227 27.67 3.20 -2.01
C VAL A 227 27.92 2.41 -0.74
N PHE A 228 28.07 1.11 -0.89
CA PHE A 228 28.48 0.20 0.18
C PHE A 228 29.98 0.01 0.10
N ILE A 229 30.65 0.09 1.24
CA ILE A 229 32.11 0.01 1.37
C ILE A 229 32.44 -1.15 2.29
N ALA A 230 33.26 -2.07 1.80
CA ALA A 230 33.91 -3.11 2.57
C ALA A 230 35.41 -2.86 2.52
N ASN A 231 35.97 -2.57 3.68
CA ASN A 231 37.37 -2.26 3.86
C ASN A 231 37.90 -3.00 5.09
N GLU A 232 37.83 -4.33 5.00
CA GLU A 232 38.09 -5.26 6.09
C GLU A 232 37.12 -5.05 7.26
N GLY A 233 37.61 -4.62 8.43
CA GLY A 233 36.77 -4.31 9.59
C GLY A 233 36.01 -2.99 9.47
N ILE A 234 36.30 -2.20 8.44
CA ILE A 234 35.63 -0.93 8.17
C ILE A 234 34.50 -1.18 7.18
N LEU A 235 33.28 -1.22 7.68
CA LEU A 235 32.07 -1.43 6.87
C LEU A 235 31.22 -0.16 6.93
N LYS A 236 31.02 0.49 5.78
CA LYS A 236 30.34 1.80 5.69
C LYS A 236 29.28 1.82 4.59
N VAL A 237 28.29 2.69 4.77
CA VAL A 237 27.35 3.09 3.74
C VAL A 237 27.47 4.59 3.53
N VAL A 238 27.57 5.00 2.27
CA VAL A 238 27.48 6.40 1.84
C VAL A 238 26.14 6.58 1.15
N ASP A 239 25.31 7.44 1.71
CA ASP A 239 23.93 7.63 1.32
C ASP A 239 23.72 8.99 0.68
N PHE A 240 23.24 8.99 -0.57
CA PHE A 240 23.00 10.21 -1.34
C PHE A 240 21.51 10.57 -1.42
N ALA A 241 20.61 9.68 -1.00
CA ALA A 241 19.17 9.81 -1.22
C ALA A 241 18.41 10.21 0.04
N ASN A 242 18.86 9.73 1.19
CA ASN A 242 18.12 9.92 2.43
C ASN A 242 18.49 11.23 3.13
N VAL A 243 17.52 11.75 3.87
CA VAL A 243 17.73 12.77 4.89
C VAL A 243 17.99 12.10 6.24
N LYS A 244 18.64 12.80 7.17
CA LYS A 244 18.93 12.31 8.51
C LYS A 244 18.10 13.03 9.57
N LEU A 245 17.41 12.26 10.40
CA LEU A 245 16.75 12.72 11.62
C LEU A 245 17.48 12.20 12.86
N ALA A 246 17.43 12.95 13.95
CA ALA A 246 17.95 12.54 15.24
C ALA A 246 16.87 12.65 16.32
N THR A 247 16.81 11.65 17.19
CA THR A 247 15.96 11.63 18.38
C THR A 247 16.77 11.10 19.57
N SER A 248 16.40 11.51 20.78
CA SER A 248 16.94 10.92 22.01
C SER A 248 16.27 9.59 22.36
N ASP A 249 15.11 9.31 21.77
CA ASP A 249 14.28 8.15 22.08
C ASP A 249 13.27 7.90 20.93
N LEU A 250 13.12 6.66 20.48
CA LEU A 250 12.11 6.26 19.49
C LEU A 250 10.77 5.83 20.13
N GLY A 251 10.76 5.60 21.44
CA GLY A 251 9.68 4.94 22.15
C GLY A 251 9.72 3.41 21.97
N THR A 252 8.66 2.75 22.47
CA THR A 252 8.57 1.29 22.51
C THR A 252 8.29 0.61 21.17
N ASN A 253 7.83 1.37 20.18
CA ASN A 253 7.46 0.88 18.84
C ASN A 253 8.29 1.65 17.80
N PRO A 254 9.57 1.28 17.61
CA PRO A 254 10.41 1.92 16.61
C PRO A 254 9.87 1.65 15.19
N PRO A 255 10.03 2.57 14.23
CA PRO A 255 9.57 2.33 12.87
C PRO A 255 10.45 1.31 12.14
N ASP A 256 9.82 0.51 11.29
CA ASP A 256 10.45 -0.38 10.33
C ASP A 256 10.79 0.32 9.01
N LYS A 257 11.65 -0.36 8.24
CA LYS A 257 11.96 0.03 6.89
C LYS A 257 10.68 0.04 6.04
N GLY A 258 10.41 1.18 5.42
CA GLY A 258 9.24 1.40 4.56
C GLY A 258 8.08 2.10 5.26
N ASN A 259 8.09 2.24 6.59
CA ASN A 259 7.05 3.02 7.25
C ASN A 259 7.09 4.47 6.81
N LEU A 260 5.89 5.06 6.78
CA LEU A 260 5.70 6.47 6.49
C LEU A 260 5.66 7.25 7.81
N LEU A 261 6.57 8.21 7.95
CA LEU A 261 6.59 9.14 9.06
C LEU A 261 6.12 10.53 8.64
N THR A 262 5.46 11.24 9.54
CA THR A 262 4.93 12.60 9.34
C THR A 262 5.34 13.52 10.48
N GLY A 263 5.94 14.66 10.17
CA GLY A 263 6.25 15.72 11.12
C GLY A 263 4.99 16.47 11.52
N GLY A 264 4.69 16.52 12.81
CA GLY A 264 3.43 17.07 13.32
C GLY A 264 3.25 18.56 13.07
N THR A 265 4.34 19.34 13.09
CA THR A 265 4.27 20.80 12.88
C THR A 265 4.64 21.18 11.45
N SER A 266 5.68 20.55 10.89
CA SER A 266 6.18 20.87 9.55
C SER A 266 5.31 20.31 8.42
N GLY A 267 4.56 19.23 8.69
CA GLY A 267 3.92 18.42 7.64
C GLY A 267 4.93 17.72 6.72
N ALA A 268 6.22 17.69 7.10
CA ALA A 268 7.25 16.93 6.41
C ALA A 268 6.89 15.44 6.44
N ARG A 269 7.18 14.70 5.37
CA ARG A 269 6.93 13.26 5.30
C ARG A 269 8.13 12.54 4.74
N MET A 270 8.44 11.38 5.29
CA MET A 270 9.51 10.51 4.79
C MET A 270 9.11 9.04 4.85
N VAL A 271 9.74 8.24 4.00
CA VAL A 271 9.72 6.77 4.08
C VAL A 271 11.00 6.32 4.73
N VAL A 272 10.92 5.58 5.84
CA VAL A 272 12.07 5.10 6.60
C VAL A 272 12.85 4.07 5.78
N ASP A 273 14.17 4.15 5.82
CA ASP A 273 15.06 3.21 5.15
C ASP A 273 16.01 2.50 6.12
N TYR A 274 16.56 3.23 7.10
CA TYR A 274 17.47 2.69 8.10
C TYR A 274 17.41 3.47 9.41
N ILE A 275 17.51 2.78 10.54
CA ILE A 275 17.65 3.38 11.89
C ILE A 275 18.82 2.74 12.62
N THR A 276 19.45 3.47 13.55
CA THR A 276 20.65 3.01 14.27
C THR A 276 20.37 2.30 15.58
N ASN A 277 19.14 2.35 16.11
CA ASN A 277 18.76 1.69 17.36
C ASN A 277 17.27 1.31 17.34
N LEU A 278 16.90 0.24 18.04
CA LEU A 278 15.52 -0.22 18.27
C LEU A 278 15.09 -0.07 19.73
N ASP A 279 16.04 0.18 20.64
CA ASP A 279 15.77 0.19 22.06
C ASP A 279 15.05 1.48 22.49
N ASP A 280 14.08 1.31 23.38
CA ASP A 280 13.36 2.39 24.06
C ASP A 280 14.30 3.16 24.99
N ASN A 281 14.14 4.48 25.06
CA ASN A 281 14.99 5.42 25.81
C ASN A 281 16.45 5.50 25.34
N GLU A 282 16.75 5.09 24.11
CA GLU A 282 18.10 5.19 23.54
C GLU A 282 18.17 6.16 22.36
N VAL A 283 19.34 6.81 22.22
CA VAL A 283 19.59 7.75 21.13
C VAL A 283 19.51 7.01 19.79
N CYS A 284 18.74 7.55 18.86
CA CYS A 284 18.58 6.99 17.52
C CYS A 284 18.78 8.03 16.42
N THR A 285 19.48 7.61 15.37
CA THR A 285 19.53 8.32 14.10
C THR A 285 18.69 7.55 13.08
N LEU A 286 17.79 8.26 12.40
CA LEU A 286 16.97 7.72 11.33
C LEU A 286 17.41 8.28 9.98
N TYR A 287 17.39 7.42 8.97
CA TYR A 287 17.63 7.74 7.58
C TYR A 287 16.41 7.32 6.77
N GLY A 288 15.95 8.18 5.88
CA GLY A 288 14.92 7.82 4.92
C GLY A 288 14.67 8.88 3.88
N GLN A 289 13.86 8.52 2.89
CA GLN A 289 13.61 9.35 1.73
C GLN A 289 12.47 10.32 2.05
N ARG A 290 12.78 11.61 2.10
CA ARG A 290 11.74 12.65 2.19
C ARG A 290 10.91 12.67 0.91
N ILE A 291 9.59 12.65 1.05
CA ILE A 291 8.62 12.62 -0.07
C ILE A 291 7.79 13.90 -0.20
N THR A 292 8.04 14.89 0.65
CA THR A 292 7.45 16.23 0.55
C THR A 292 8.53 17.31 0.42
N GLY A 293 8.12 18.53 0.07
CA GLY A 293 9.03 19.69 0.03
C GLY A 293 9.30 20.32 1.41
N ALA A 294 8.52 19.97 2.44
CA ALA A 294 8.67 20.48 3.80
C ALA A 294 9.76 19.72 4.55
N THR A 295 10.59 20.42 5.33
CA THR A 295 11.69 19.84 6.11
C THR A 295 11.27 19.58 7.55
N PHE A 296 11.74 18.49 8.16
CA PHE A 296 11.52 18.27 9.58
C PHE A 296 12.28 19.30 10.44
N VAL A 297 11.67 19.73 11.54
CA VAL A 297 12.19 20.76 12.45
C VAL A 297 12.42 20.21 13.86
N SER A 298 13.42 20.74 14.53
CA SER A 298 13.78 20.36 15.91
C SER A 298 12.61 20.52 16.87
N GLY A 299 12.43 19.56 17.76
CA GLY A 299 11.40 19.57 18.79
C GLY A 299 10.00 19.18 18.32
N GLU A 300 9.76 18.98 17.02
CA GLU A 300 8.46 18.49 16.58
C GLU A 300 8.28 16.99 16.89
N THR A 301 7.03 16.60 17.15
CA THR A 301 6.65 15.20 17.24
C THR A 301 6.50 14.62 15.84
N VAL A 302 7.23 13.55 15.56
CA VAL A 302 7.11 12.74 14.36
C VAL A 302 6.25 11.52 14.67
N THR A 303 5.25 11.25 13.83
CA THR A 303 4.31 10.15 14.01
C THR A 303 4.25 9.22 12.80
N GLY A 304 3.85 7.98 13.02
CA GLY A 304 3.64 6.97 11.98
C GLY A 304 2.93 5.73 12.54
N VAL A 305 2.89 4.68 11.72
CA VAL A 305 2.38 3.36 12.10
C VAL A 305 3.40 2.33 11.61
N ASP A 306 3.74 1.36 12.46
CA ASP A 306 4.65 0.25 12.11
C ASP A 306 3.92 -0.83 11.29
N ASP A 307 4.57 -1.95 10.98
CA ASP A 307 3.95 -3.03 10.19
C ASP A 307 2.96 -3.91 11.00
N ASP A 308 2.97 -3.78 12.32
CA ASP A 308 2.08 -4.43 13.27
C ASP A 308 0.90 -3.53 13.72
N ASP A 309 0.65 -2.43 12.99
CA ASP A 309 -0.37 -1.41 13.26
C ASP A 309 -0.21 -0.64 14.59
N ASN A 310 0.96 -0.70 15.24
CA ASN A 310 1.25 0.11 16.43
C ASN A 310 1.58 1.55 16.05
N ALA A 311 1.24 2.48 16.94
CA ALA A 311 1.59 3.88 16.78
C ALA A 311 3.09 4.09 17.04
N VAL A 312 3.77 4.75 16.09
CA VAL A 312 5.12 5.29 16.23
C VAL A 312 5.01 6.78 16.59
N SER A 313 5.71 7.23 17.64
CA SER A 313 5.70 8.65 18.03
C SER A 313 6.94 9.02 18.83
N PHE A 314 7.72 9.99 18.33
CA PHE A 314 8.92 10.51 19.01
C PHE A 314 9.15 11.99 18.73
N ALA A 315 9.97 12.66 19.54
CA ALA A 315 10.32 14.07 19.35
C ALA A 315 11.71 14.22 18.74
N LEU A 316 11.87 15.11 17.75
CA LEU A 316 13.18 15.37 17.15
C LEU A 316 14.10 16.16 18.07
N SER A 317 15.35 15.74 18.18
CA SER A 317 16.38 16.43 18.96
C SER A 317 17.16 17.48 18.15
N ALA A 318 17.01 17.50 16.82
CA ALA A 318 17.61 18.46 15.92
C ALA A 318 16.78 18.65 14.65
N ASN A 319 17.08 19.71 13.89
CA ASN A 319 16.54 19.87 12.54
C ASN A 319 17.02 18.75 11.63
N GLU A 320 16.23 18.44 10.60
CA GLU A 320 16.63 17.55 9.52
C GLU A 320 17.98 17.97 8.92
N VAL A 321 18.84 16.98 8.63
CA VAL A 321 20.10 17.21 7.92
C VAL A 321 20.00 16.58 6.53
N ALA A 322 20.25 17.39 5.50
CA ALA A 322 20.31 16.91 4.12
C ALA A 322 21.61 16.13 3.86
N GLY A 323 21.53 15.17 2.93
CA GLY A 323 22.67 14.35 2.51
C GLY A 323 23.74 15.11 1.71
N PRO A 324 24.85 14.44 1.34
CA PRO A 324 25.09 13.02 1.59
C PRO A 324 25.50 12.71 3.03
N HIS A 325 25.35 11.44 3.42
CA HIS A 325 25.70 10.92 4.74
C HIS A 325 26.65 9.73 4.63
N ILE A 326 27.46 9.51 5.68
CA ILE A 326 28.23 8.27 5.86
C ILE A 326 27.97 7.71 7.25
N TYR A 327 27.72 6.41 7.34
CA TYR A 327 27.46 5.71 8.61
C TYR A 327 27.96 4.26 8.55
N ASN A 328 28.03 3.62 9.72
CA ASN A 328 28.42 2.21 9.83
C ASN A 328 27.40 1.33 9.12
N TRP A 329 27.88 0.36 8.36
CA TRP A 329 27.03 -0.66 7.77
C TRP A 329 26.78 -1.78 8.79
N THR A 330 25.68 -1.67 9.51
CA THR A 330 25.21 -2.65 10.50
C THR A 330 23.87 -3.23 10.09
N THR A 331 23.38 -4.19 10.85
CA THR A 331 21.98 -4.65 10.79
C THR A 331 21.02 -3.50 11.10
N TYR A 332 19.77 -3.62 10.63
CA TYR A 332 18.73 -2.64 10.93
C TYR A 332 18.59 -2.46 12.45
N GLY A 333 18.58 -1.21 12.92
CA GLY A 333 18.49 -0.93 14.35
C GLY A 333 19.73 -1.26 15.16
N ASN A 334 20.86 -1.56 14.51
CA ASN A 334 22.05 -2.09 15.17
C ASN A 334 21.74 -3.25 16.12
N ALA A 335 20.72 -4.05 15.80
CA ALA A 335 20.38 -5.22 16.58
C ALA A 335 21.62 -6.12 16.65
N ASP A 336 22.15 -6.32 17.85
CA ASP A 336 23.45 -6.93 18.18
C ASP A 336 23.50 -8.46 17.94
N GLY A 337 22.75 -8.95 16.95
CA GLY A 337 22.60 -10.37 16.65
C GLY A 337 21.69 -11.11 17.63
N THR A 338 21.25 -10.49 18.73
CA THR A 338 20.22 -11.08 19.61
C THR A 338 18.83 -11.05 18.96
N GLN A 339 18.56 -10.05 18.11
CA GLN A 339 17.34 -10.03 17.31
C GLN A 339 17.54 -10.82 16.01
N THR A 340 16.97 -12.01 15.98
CA THR A 340 17.08 -12.93 14.84
C THR A 340 16.42 -12.43 13.54
N SER A 341 15.56 -11.42 13.64
CA SER A 341 14.79 -10.85 12.52
C SER A 341 15.68 -10.26 11.42
N TYR A 342 16.77 -9.57 11.80
CA TYR A 342 17.63 -8.84 10.86
C TYR A 342 18.95 -9.54 10.52
N GLY A 343 19.21 -10.70 11.14
CA GLY A 343 20.43 -11.47 10.95
C GLY A 343 21.63 -10.87 11.69
N SER A 344 22.83 -11.18 11.23
CA SER A 344 24.08 -10.67 11.80
C SER A 344 25.00 -10.15 10.70
N MET A 345 25.74 -9.09 11.01
CA MET A 345 26.77 -8.54 10.11
C MET A 345 28.11 -9.23 10.38
N PRO A 346 28.83 -9.73 9.37
CA PRO A 346 30.20 -10.19 9.57
C PRO A 346 31.09 -9.05 10.04
N ASN A 347 32.04 -9.35 10.92
CA ASN A 347 33.03 -8.40 11.43
C ASN A 347 34.06 -7.95 10.38
N ASN A 348 34.16 -8.64 9.24
CA ASN A 348 35.13 -8.36 8.19
C ASN A 348 34.59 -8.72 6.82
N LEU A 349 34.75 -7.82 5.84
CA LEU A 349 34.50 -8.06 4.43
C LEU A 349 35.57 -7.38 3.58
N SER A 350 36.02 -8.04 2.51
CA SER A 350 37.00 -7.49 1.56
C SER A 350 36.53 -7.55 0.10
N LEU A 351 35.40 -8.20 -0.16
CA LEU A 351 34.81 -8.34 -1.50
C LEU A 351 33.33 -7.97 -1.45
N LEU A 352 32.88 -7.17 -2.42
CA LEU A 352 31.47 -6.83 -2.62
C LEU A 352 31.07 -6.99 -4.08
N CYS A 353 29.81 -7.38 -4.29
CA CYS A 353 29.16 -7.26 -5.59
C CYS A 353 27.65 -7.01 -5.43
N LEU A 354 27.04 -6.46 -6.47
CA LEU A 354 25.58 -6.38 -6.58
C LEU A 354 25.10 -7.58 -7.39
N TYR A 355 24.48 -8.55 -6.73
CA TYR A 355 23.98 -9.78 -7.34
C TYR A 355 22.46 -9.86 -7.20
N ARG A 356 21.77 -9.89 -8.34
CA ARG A 356 20.29 -9.95 -8.42
C ARG A 356 19.60 -8.88 -7.58
N GLY A 357 20.15 -7.66 -7.61
CA GLY A 357 19.61 -6.54 -6.88
C GLY A 357 19.82 -6.61 -5.37
N ARG A 358 20.76 -7.45 -4.87
CA ARG A 358 21.19 -7.48 -3.47
C ARG A 358 22.69 -7.32 -3.34
N VAL A 359 23.13 -6.65 -2.28
CA VAL A 359 24.57 -6.55 -1.99
C VAL A 359 25.02 -7.88 -1.39
N VAL A 360 26.01 -8.49 -2.03
CA VAL A 360 26.64 -9.73 -1.57
C VAL A 360 28.06 -9.40 -1.15
N GLY A 361 28.45 -9.86 0.04
CA GLY A 361 29.78 -9.72 0.61
C GLY A 361 30.50 -11.05 0.77
N ALA A 362 31.82 -11.05 0.64
CA ALA A 362 32.68 -12.18 0.92
C ALA A 362 34.06 -11.71 1.43
N GLY A 363 34.97 -12.67 1.62
CA GLY A 363 36.36 -12.38 1.98
C GLY A 363 36.56 -12.05 3.47
N ASN A 364 35.69 -12.58 4.34
CA ASN A 364 35.96 -12.59 5.78
C ASN A 364 37.14 -13.53 6.06
N ARG A 365 38.24 -13.01 6.62
CA ARG A 365 39.46 -13.80 6.93
C ARG A 365 39.22 -14.94 7.92
N GLU A 366 38.23 -14.82 8.80
CA GLU A 366 37.87 -15.85 9.78
C GLU A 366 37.03 -16.96 9.14
N TYR A 367 36.31 -16.63 8.07
CA TYR A 367 35.40 -17.53 7.35
C TYR A 367 35.53 -17.38 5.83
N PRO A 368 36.71 -17.70 5.23
CA PRO A 368 37.01 -17.34 3.84
C PRO A 368 36.14 -18.04 2.79
N TYR A 369 35.42 -19.10 3.19
CA TYR A 369 34.53 -19.88 2.32
C TYR A 369 33.05 -19.48 2.44
N GLN A 370 32.73 -18.48 3.27
CA GLN A 370 31.37 -17.98 3.44
C GLN A 370 31.11 -16.76 2.56
N TRP A 371 29.85 -16.62 2.17
CA TRP A 371 29.32 -15.45 1.50
C TRP A 371 28.08 -14.97 2.26
N TYR A 372 27.89 -13.67 2.28
CA TYR A 372 26.83 -12.98 3.02
C TYR A 372 25.98 -12.21 2.03
N MET A 373 24.67 -12.16 2.25
CA MET A 373 23.74 -11.45 1.37
C MET A 373 22.81 -10.60 2.23
N THR A 374 22.66 -9.32 1.87
CA THR A 374 21.68 -8.44 2.51
C THR A 374 20.27 -9.00 2.31
N ARG A 375 19.44 -8.95 3.35
CA ARG A 375 18.03 -9.35 3.26
C ARG A 375 17.21 -8.34 2.46
#